data_AF-A0A5D0UTK6-F1
#
_entry.id   AF-A0A5D0UTK6-F1
#
_cell.length_a   1.000
_cell.length_b   1.000
_cell.length_c   1.000
_cell.angle_alpha   90.00
_cell.angle_beta   90.00
_cell.angle_gamma   90.00
#
_symmetry.space_group_name_H-M   'P 1'
#
loop_
_entity.id
_entity.type
_entity.pdbx_description
1 polymer ?
#
loop_
_entity_poly.entity_id
_entity_poly.type
_entity_poly.pdbx_seq_one_letter_code
_entity_poly.pdbx_strand_id
1 'polypeptide(L)'
;MRRCIASTPWIWFTRRTKQIDQKHFDVVPAVRSARAARRGRWGRAVTGPDLPSLGAQQSAATGGYRPGYEIAAERILEYIVRERLQPGARLPTEKDLAEAVQMSRTVVREAVKILSALGRISVQKGRGIYVAEPDSALWRESFSQFLPADLKQVDEMFEFRRFAEVATSRMAAQRATPTQVKALRETAEQTADAAAHHDIEAFSRADEAFHGAVGVAASNMFFSASVDAVQRLQRQVSAIGLAGAASGSLVVAARQHLAIAEAIAAGDEEQAVVLMAEHIDTTLQQFKREIRHRLFSI
;
A
#
# COMPACT_ATOMS: atom_id res chain seq x y z
N MET A 1 -31.80 48.83 -25.39
CA MET A 1 -32.72 49.67 -24.59
C MET A 1 -33.77 48.79 -23.93
N ARG A 2 -34.35 49.20 -22.78
CA ARG A 2 -35.65 48.78 -22.16
C ARG A 2 -35.95 47.26 -22.12
N ARG A 3 -35.91 46.55 -20.97
CA ARG A 3 -36.73 46.59 -19.73
C ARG A 3 -38.23 46.27 -19.88
N CYS A 4 -38.68 45.16 -19.29
CA CYS A 4 -39.77 44.96 -18.28
C CYS A 4 -40.02 43.43 -18.11
N ILE A 5 -40.28 42.81 -16.93
CA ILE A 5 -41.26 43.04 -15.82
C ILE A 5 -42.68 42.68 -16.29
N ALA A 6 -43.49 41.79 -15.67
CA ALA A 6 -43.40 40.97 -14.43
C ALA A 6 -43.88 39.50 -14.71
N SER A 7 -44.48 38.63 -13.86
CA SER A 7 -44.94 38.63 -12.43
C SER A 7 -45.22 37.20 -11.89
N THR A 8 -45.13 37.01 -10.57
CA THR A 8 -45.73 35.92 -9.73
C THR A 8 -47.20 36.27 -9.35
N PRO A 9 -47.93 35.70 -8.32
CA PRO A 9 -47.71 34.56 -7.38
C PRO A 9 -48.94 33.61 -7.17
N TRP A 10 -48.88 32.75 -6.13
CA TRP A 10 -49.97 31.98 -5.45
C TRP A 10 -50.43 30.65 -6.13
N ILE A 11 -50.95 29.61 -5.43
CA ILE A 11 -51.33 29.47 -3.99
C ILE A 11 -50.99 28.07 -3.41
N TRP A 12 -51.19 27.90 -2.10
CA TRP A 12 -50.80 26.76 -1.25
C TRP A 12 -51.60 25.46 -1.44
N PHE A 13 -51.01 24.32 -1.03
CA PHE A 13 -51.72 23.35 -0.16
C PHE A 13 -50.79 22.69 0.87
N THR A 14 -51.36 22.06 1.91
CA THR A 14 -50.69 21.87 3.21
C THR A 14 -50.13 20.48 3.51
N ARG A 15 -49.05 20.46 4.30
CA ARG A 15 -48.55 19.42 5.22
C ARG A 15 -49.31 18.08 5.27
N ARG A 16 -48.57 16.98 5.15
CA ARG A 16 -48.76 15.81 6.02
C ARG A 16 -47.44 15.19 6.45
N THR A 17 -47.04 15.49 7.69
CA THR A 17 -45.90 14.85 8.36
C THR A 17 -46.23 13.39 8.63
N LYS A 18 -45.45 12.44 8.06
CA LYS A 18 -45.37 11.08 8.57
C LYS A 18 -44.06 10.90 9.33
N GLN A 19 -44.21 10.98 10.64
CA GLN A 19 -43.31 10.46 11.65
C GLN A 19 -42.87 9.02 11.29
N ILE A 20 -41.57 8.80 11.09
CA ILE A 20 -40.97 7.47 10.98
C ILE A 20 -40.51 7.08 12.39
N ASP A 21 -40.81 5.85 12.81
CA ASP A 21 -40.67 5.42 14.20
C ASP A 21 -39.21 5.16 14.58
N GLN A 22 -38.81 5.61 15.77
CA GLN A 22 -37.51 5.31 16.38
C GLN A 22 -37.73 4.28 17.51
N LYS A 23 -37.45 3.00 17.25
CA LYS A 23 -37.29 1.93 18.26
C LYS A 23 -36.52 0.74 17.67
N HIS A 24 -35.76 0.06 18.55
CA HIS A 24 -34.83 -1.04 18.24
C HIS A 24 -33.71 -0.57 17.30
N PHE A 25 -32.52 -0.18 17.75
CA PHE A 25 -31.83 -0.48 19.03
C PHE A 25 -31.67 -1.98 19.30
N ASP A 26 -30.65 -2.55 18.67
CA ASP A 26 -29.86 -3.65 19.24
C ASP A 26 -28.37 -3.26 19.19
N VAL A 27 -27.61 -3.64 20.21
CA VAL A 27 -26.23 -3.16 20.43
C VAL A 27 -25.25 -4.32 20.39
N VAL A 28 -24.39 -4.34 19.37
CA VAL A 28 -23.21 -5.22 19.35
C VAL A 28 -22.14 -4.61 20.29
N PRO A 29 -21.58 -5.37 21.25
CA PRO A 29 -21.01 -4.79 22.46
C PRO A 29 -19.57 -4.29 22.32
N ALA A 30 -19.23 -3.25 23.08
CA ALA A 30 -17.88 -2.73 23.19
C ALA A 30 -16.93 -3.71 23.91
N VAL A 31 -15.78 -3.99 23.30
CA VAL A 31 -14.71 -4.81 23.89
C VAL A 31 -14.03 -4.03 25.03
N ARG A 32 -14.47 -4.27 26.27
CA ARG A 32 -13.82 -3.70 27.47
C ARG A 32 -12.54 -4.47 27.82
N SER A 33 -11.45 -3.75 27.97
CA SER A 33 -10.18 -4.29 28.48
C SER A 33 -10.31 -4.70 29.95
N ALA A 34 -9.75 -5.87 30.30
CA ALA A 34 -9.83 -6.44 31.63
C ALA A 34 -8.46 -6.93 32.13
N ARG A 35 -7.72 -6.06 32.81
CA ARG A 35 -6.53 -6.45 33.60
C ARG A 35 -6.97 -7.24 34.83
N ALA A 36 -6.71 -8.55 34.88
CA ALA A 36 -6.73 -9.33 36.11
C ALA A 36 -5.74 -10.50 36.04
N ALA A 37 -4.83 -10.59 37.02
CA ALA A 37 -3.86 -11.67 37.08
C ALA A 37 -4.44 -12.92 37.78
N ARG A 38 -4.08 -14.12 37.29
CA ARG A 38 -4.16 -15.36 38.08
C ARG A 38 -2.87 -16.16 37.96
N ARG A 39 -2.28 -16.49 39.11
CA ARG A 39 -1.12 -17.39 39.24
C ARG A 39 -1.63 -18.83 39.21
N GLY A 40 -1.05 -19.71 38.38
CA GLY A 40 -1.73 -20.97 37.98
C GLY A 40 -0.86 -22.18 37.65
N ARG A 41 0.28 -22.36 38.34
CA ARG A 41 0.99 -23.65 38.57
C ARG A 41 0.79 -24.76 37.51
N TRP A 42 1.61 -24.77 36.47
CA TRP A 42 1.91 -25.99 35.70
C TRP A 42 3.39 -26.33 35.83
N GLY A 43 3.67 -27.48 36.43
CA GLY A 43 5.02 -27.96 36.67
C GLY A 43 5.12 -29.47 36.46
N ARG A 44 5.63 -29.87 35.30
CA ARG A 44 6.27 -31.17 35.08
C ARG A 44 7.22 -31.01 33.89
N ALA A 45 8.51 -31.21 34.13
CA ALA A 45 9.52 -31.06 33.08
C ALA A 45 9.45 -32.22 32.09
N VAL A 46 9.63 -31.91 30.80
CA VAL A 46 10.04 -32.89 29.78
C VAL A 46 11.51 -32.61 29.49
N THR A 47 12.38 -33.55 29.79
CA THR A 47 13.83 -33.43 29.59
C THR A 47 14.17 -33.64 28.11
N GLY A 48 14.34 -32.55 27.37
CA GLY A 48 15.11 -32.56 26.13
C GLY A 48 16.61 -32.74 26.42
N PRO A 49 17.42 -33.15 25.44
CA PRO A 49 18.88 -33.28 25.61
C PRO A 49 19.53 -31.93 25.92
N ASP A 50 20.58 -31.95 26.74
CA ASP A 50 21.24 -30.74 27.26
C ASP A 50 21.82 -29.87 26.14
N LEU A 51 21.21 -28.70 25.93
CA LEU A 51 21.84 -27.61 25.19
C LEU A 51 22.98 -27.04 26.05
N PRO A 52 24.24 -27.03 25.57
CA PRO A 52 25.35 -26.51 26.36
C PRO A 52 25.12 -25.03 26.69
N SER A 53 25.34 -24.68 27.96
CA SER A 53 25.08 -23.34 28.46
C SER A 53 25.93 -22.30 27.71
N LEU A 54 25.27 -21.39 26.99
CA LEU A 54 25.89 -20.22 26.38
C LEU A 54 26.26 -19.22 27.47
N GLY A 55 27.32 -19.53 28.21
CA GLY A 55 28.07 -18.57 29.01
C GLY A 55 28.56 -17.43 28.11
N ALA A 56 28.74 -16.24 28.69
CA ALA A 56 28.96 -15.00 27.96
C ALA A 56 30.32 -14.96 27.21
N GLN A 57 30.38 -15.60 26.05
CA GLN A 57 31.46 -15.41 25.08
C GLN A 57 31.26 -14.05 24.42
N GLN A 58 32.19 -13.14 24.68
CA GLN A 58 32.26 -11.84 24.04
C GLN A 58 32.46 -12.05 22.55
N SER A 59 31.54 -11.54 21.72
CA SER A 59 31.64 -11.66 20.27
C SER A 59 32.80 -10.81 19.75
N ALA A 60 33.97 -11.44 19.60
CA ALA A 60 35.13 -10.83 18.97
C ALA A 60 34.81 -10.51 17.50
N ALA A 61 35.11 -9.29 17.07
CA ALA A 61 34.61 -8.77 15.81
C ALA A 61 35.10 -9.55 14.59
N THR A 62 34.20 -10.27 13.92
CA THR A 62 34.43 -10.89 12.60
C THR A 62 34.40 -9.83 11.50
N GLY A 63 35.45 -9.00 11.46
CA GLY A 63 35.70 -8.02 10.41
C GLY A 63 36.02 -8.69 9.07
N GLY A 64 34.98 -9.16 8.37
CA GLY A 64 35.11 -9.78 7.05
C GLY A 64 35.70 -8.82 6.02
N TYR A 65 36.44 -9.36 5.06
CA TYR A 65 37.00 -8.60 3.94
C TYR A 65 35.87 -7.96 3.12
N ARG A 66 35.76 -6.63 3.18
CA ARG A 66 34.86 -5.83 2.34
C ARG A 66 35.66 -5.24 1.16
N PRO A 67 35.40 -5.66 -0.08
CA PRO A 67 35.98 -5.04 -1.26
C PRO A 67 35.79 -3.52 -1.29
N GLY A 68 36.83 -2.77 -1.68
CA GLY A 68 36.81 -1.32 -1.64
C GLY A 68 35.69 -0.67 -2.46
N TYR A 69 35.18 -1.33 -3.51
CA TYR A 69 34.06 -0.84 -4.30
C TYR A 69 32.73 -0.88 -3.55
N GLU A 70 32.55 -1.80 -2.58
CA GLU A 70 31.35 -1.86 -1.75
C GLU A 70 31.31 -0.69 -0.77
N ILE A 71 32.46 -0.41 -0.13
CA ILE A 71 32.65 0.72 0.79
C ILE A 71 32.46 2.04 0.03
N ALA A 72 32.94 2.14 -1.21
CA ALA A 72 32.68 3.29 -2.07
C ALA A 72 31.19 3.41 -2.46
N ALA A 73 30.52 2.30 -2.79
CA ALA A 73 29.10 2.31 -3.12
C ALA A 73 28.23 2.75 -1.93
N GLU A 74 28.53 2.24 -0.73
CA GLU A 74 27.92 2.65 0.53
C GLU A 74 28.11 4.15 0.79
N ARG A 75 29.35 4.65 0.73
CA ARG A 75 29.64 6.08 0.93
C ARG A 75 29.00 7.00 -0.12
N ILE A 76 28.81 6.54 -1.35
CA ILE A 76 28.09 7.31 -2.39
C ILE A 76 26.59 7.37 -2.07
N LEU A 77 26.00 6.31 -1.52
CA LEU A 77 24.61 6.32 -1.04
C LEU A 77 24.46 7.20 0.22
N GLU A 78 25.39 7.13 1.17
CA GLU A 78 25.46 8.05 2.32
C GLU A 78 25.57 9.51 1.88
N TYR A 79 26.39 9.81 0.86
CA TYR A 79 26.51 11.14 0.26
C TYR A 79 25.17 11.61 -0.32
N ILE A 80 24.47 10.79 -1.11
CA ILE A 80 23.14 11.11 -1.66
C ILE A 80 22.15 11.48 -0.54
N VAL A 81 22.11 10.70 0.54
CA VAL A 81 21.23 10.94 1.69
C VAL A 81 21.62 12.20 2.46
N ARG A 82 22.92 12.41 2.73
CA ARG A 82 23.44 13.54 3.51
C ARG A 82 23.24 14.87 2.81
N GLU A 83 23.56 14.93 1.51
CA GLU A 83 23.34 16.12 0.68
C GLU A 83 21.85 16.27 0.25
N ARG A 84 20.96 15.37 0.71
CA ARG A 84 19.50 15.33 0.44
C ARG A 84 19.15 15.32 -1.05
N LEU A 85 20.00 14.73 -1.88
CA LEU A 85 19.82 14.68 -3.33
C LEU A 85 18.58 13.85 -3.68
N GLN A 86 17.62 14.49 -4.33
CA GLN A 86 16.37 13.86 -4.74
C GLN A 86 16.57 12.98 -5.99
N PRO A 87 15.64 12.05 -6.27
CA PRO A 87 15.46 11.45 -7.60
C PRO A 87 15.68 12.44 -8.75
N GLY A 88 16.45 12.05 -9.76
CA GLY A 88 16.80 12.88 -10.91
C GLY A 88 17.83 14.00 -10.63
N ALA A 89 18.23 14.24 -9.39
CA ALA A 89 19.28 15.22 -9.08
C ALA A 89 20.64 14.78 -9.64
N ARG A 90 21.43 15.75 -10.12
CA ARG A 90 22.76 15.49 -10.68
C ARG A 90 23.80 15.32 -9.57
N LEU A 91 24.56 14.23 -9.65
CA LEU A 91 25.70 13.95 -8.78
C LEU A 91 26.97 14.67 -9.29
N PRO A 92 27.99 14.89 -8.42
CA PRO A 92 29.31 15.35 -8.83
C PRO A 92 29.99 14.38 -9.81
N THR A 93 31.12 14.78 -10.41
CA THR A 93 31.85 13.88 -11.33
C THR A 93 32.54 12.74 -10.55
N GLU A 94 32.98 11.68 -11.24
CA GLU A 94 33.78 10.61 -10.61
C GLU A 94 35.04 11.12 -9.87
N LYS A 95 35.60 12.27 -10.28
CA LYS A 95 36.71 12.92 -9.59
C LYS A 95 36.24 13.51 -8.26
N ASP A 96 35.18 14.31 -8.31
CA ASP A 96 34.74 15.09 -7.14
C ASP A 96 34.00 14.19 -6.13
N LEU A 97 33.34 13.12 -6.58
CA LEU A 97 32.87 12.03 -5.74
C LEU A 97 34.03 11.31 -5.03
N ALA A 98 35.14 11.02 -5.73
CA ALA A 98 36.32 10.39 -5.13
C ALA A 98 36.96 11.26 -4.03
N GLU A 99 36.96 12.58 -4.22
CA GLU A 99 37.35 13.54 -3.19
C GLU A 99 36.32 13.56 -2.03
N ALA A 100 35.02 13.61 -2.32
CA ALA A 100 33.95 13.68 -1.32
C ALA A 100 33.75 12.41 -0.47
N VAL A 101 34.05 11.22 -1.00
CA VAL A 101 34.00 9.94 -0.26
C VAL A 101 35.37 9.46 0.22
N GLN A 102 36.44 10.22 -0.06
CA GLN A 102 37.83 9.91 0.30
C GLN A 102 38.31 8.53 -0.17
N MET A 103 38.12 8.21 -1.46
CA MET A 103 38.55 6.94 -2.06
C MET A 103 39.16 7.18 -3.46
N SER A 104 39.85 6.19 -4.02
CA SER A 104 40.49 6.38 -5.34
C SER A 104 39.45 6.41 -6.47
N ARG A 105 39.71 7.23 -7.50
CA ARG A 105 38.84 7.36 -8.68
C ARG A 105 38.53 6.02 -9.35
N THR A 106 39.50 5.10 -9.39
CA THR A 106 39.30 3.75 -9.92
C THR A 106 38.24 2.99 -9.12
N VAL A 107 38.32 3.00 -7.79
CA VAL A 107 37.37 2.30 -6.92
C VAL A 107 35.98 2.95 -6.98
N VAL A 108 35.91 4.28 -7.01
CA VAL A 108 34.65 5.01 -7.21
C VAL A 108 34.01 4.71 -8.56
N ARG A 109 34.78 4.59 -9.65
CA ARG A 109 34.24 4.20 -10.96
C ARG A 109 33.63 2.79 -10.96
N GLU A 110 34.27 1.82 -10.30
CA GLU A 110 33.69 0.47 -10.18
C GLU A 110 32.45 0.46 -9.29
N ALA A 111 32.43 1.25 -8.20
CA ALA A 111 31.24 1.47 -7.39
C ALA A 111 30.10 2.14 -8.17
N VAL A 112 30.40 3.12 -9.04
CA VAL A 112 29.43 3.78 -9.92
C VAL A 112 28.82 2.80 -10.93
N LYS A 113 29.60 1.87 -11.50
CA LYS A 113 29.05 0.78 -12.34
C LYS A 113 28.07 -0.08 -11.55
N ILE A 114 28.43 -0.50 -10.34
CA ILE A 114 27.60 -1.37 -9.49
C ILE A 114 26.31 -0.66 -9.07
N LEU A 115 26.40 0.59 -8.59
CA LEU A 115 25.22 1.41 -8.25
C LEU A 115 24.33 1.68 -9.47
N SER A 116 24.90 1.80 -10.67
CA SER A 116 24.12 1.95 -11.90
C SER A 116 23.44 0.65 -12.33
N ALA A 117 24.09 -0.50 -12.17
CA ALA A 117 23.49 -1.82 -12.41
C ALA A 117 22.40 -2.17 -11.38
N LEU A 118 22.53 -1.67 -10.14
CA LEU A 118 21.53 -1.78 -9.06
C LEU A 118 20.42 -0.73 -9.13
N GLY A 119 20.32 0.07 -10.21
CA GLY A 119 19.28 1.07 -10.39
C GLY A 119 19.26 2.18 -9.33
N ARG A 120 20.39 2.49 -8.69
CA ARG A 120 20.52 3.55 -7.67
C ARG A 120 21.00 4.89 -8.24
N ILE A 121 21.74 4.84 -9.34
CA ILE A 121 22.17 6.02 -10.10
C ILE A 121 22.04 5.74 -11.61
N SER A 122 21.95 6.80 -12.42
CA SER A 122 21.95 6.73 -13.88
C SER A 122 23.17 7.45 -14.44
N VAL A 123 23.97 6.75 -15.26
CA VAL A 123 25.17 7.32 -15.92
C VAL A 123 24.83 7.70 -17.36
N GLN A 124 24.59 8.99 -17.60
CA GLN A 124 24.29 9.52 -18.92
C GLN A 124 25.59 9.94 -19.62
N LYS A 125 25.99 9.21 -20.67
CA LYS A 125 27.22 9.46 -21.44
C LYS A 125 27.31 10.93 -21.89
N GLY A 126 28.35 11.63 -21.43
CA GLY A 126 28.59 13.05 -21.73
C GLY A 126 27.73 14.06 -20.94
N ARG A 127 26.67 13.61 -20.22
CA ARG A 127 25.79 14.48 -19.42
C ARG A 127 26.06 14.41 -17.91
N GLY A 128 26.55 13.26 -17.41
CA GLY A 128 26.97 13.10 -16.02
C GLY A 128 26.29 11.93 -15.31
N ILE A 129 26.44 11.89 -13.99
CA ILE A 129 25.81 10.91 -13.10
C ILE A 129 24.59 11.58 -12.44
N TYR A 130 23.50 10.85 -12.30
CA TYR A 130 22.25 11.32 -11.70
C TYR A 130 21.77 10.32 -10.65
N VAL A 131 21.13 10.78 -9.57
CA VAL A 131 20.38 9.90 -8.66
C VAL A 131 19.26 9.27 -9.46
N ALA A 132 19.15 7.94 -9.46
CA ALA A 132 18.08 7.28 -10.18
C ALA A 132 16.72 7.66 -9.57
N GLU A 133 15.68 7.74 -10.40
CA GLU A 133 14.33 7.62 -9.87
C GLU A 133 14.18 6.22 -9.24
N PRO A 134 13.45 6.06 -8.12
CA PRO A 134 13.31 4.77 -7.44
C PRO A 134 12.58 3.79 -8.35
N ASP A 135 13.35 3.07 -9.18
CA ASP A 135 12.77 2.47 -10.36
C ASP A 135 12.03 1.19 -9.99
N SER A 136 10.71 1.29 -9.95
CA SER A 136 9.86 0.11 -9.80
C SER A 136 9.95 -0.83 -11.01
N ALA A 137 10.70 -0.50 -12.09
CA ALA A 137 10.99 -1.36 -13.25
C ALA A 137 11.21 -2.83 -12.87
N LEU A 138 12.10 -3.13 -11.93
CA LEU A 138 12.40 -4.52 -11.55
C LEU A 138 11.19 -5.30 -11.01
N TRP A 139 10.15 -4.63 -10.51
CA TRP A 139 8.85 -5.23 -10.16
C TRP A 139 7.76 -4.98 -11.21
N ARG A 140 7.85 -3.89 -11.98
CA ARG A 140 6.94 -3.55 -13.09
C ARG A 140 7.10 -4.56 -14.23
N GLU A 141 8.32 -4.81 -14.66
CA GLU A 141 8.67 -5.69 -15.78
C GLU A 141 8.29 -7.14 -15.48
N SER A 142 8.68 -7.68 -14.31
CA SER A 142 8.38 -9.06 -13.90
C SER A 142 6.91 -9.44 -13.92
N PHE A 143 6.00 -8.47 -13.74
CA PHE A 143 4.56 -8.68 -13.82
C PHE A 143 3.89 -7.95 -15.00
N SER A 144 4.63 -7.25 -15.86
CA SER A 144 4.09 -6.42 -16.94
C SER A 144 3.24 -7.17 -17.97
N GLN A 145 3.45 -8.48 -18.09
CA GLN A 145 2.78 -9.38 -19.04
C GLN A 145 1.97 -10.49 -18.35
N PHE A 146 1.69 -10.38 -17.04
CA PHE A 146 0.83 -11.36 -16.36
C PHE A 146 -0.59 -11.32 -16.93
N LEU A 147 -1.07 -12.51 -17.31
CA LEU A 147 -2.41 -12.73 -17.84
C LEU A 147 -2.87 -14.08 -17.26
N PRO A 148 -3.78 -14.12 -16.27
CA PRO A 148 -4.21 -15.39 -15.67
C PRO A 148 -4.84 -16.31 -16.72
N ALA A 149 -4.30 -17.52 -16.82
CA ALA A 149 -4.78 -18.57 -17.72
C ALA A 149 -5.95 -19.37 -17.12
N ASP A 150 -6.12 -19.34 -15.79
CA ASP A 150 -7.18 -20.06 -15.07
C ASP A 150 -7.62 -19.34 -13.77
N LEU A 151 -8.63 -19.91 -13.11
CA LEU A 151 -9.15 -19.43 -11.81
C LEU A 151 -8.19 -19.64 -10.64
N LYS A 152 -7.22 -20.56 -10.74
CA LYS A 152 -6.25 -20.83 -9.67
C LYS A 152 -5.20 -19.71 -9.61
N GLN A 153 -4.76 -19.21 -10.76
CA GLN A 153 -3.86 -18.06 -10.84
C GLN A 153 -4.52 -16.76 -10.34
N VAL A 154 -5.85 -16.65 -10.44
CA VAL A 154 -6.61 -15.58 -9.79
C VAL A 154 -6.59 -15.74 -8.26
N ASP A 155 -6.80 -16.95 -7.74
CA ASP A 155 -6.71 -17.21 -6.29
C ASP A 155 -5.31 -16.92 -5.73
N GLU A 156 -4.24 -17.38 -6.41
CA GLU A 156 -2.85 -17.13 -6.01
C GLU A 156 -2.49 -15.63 -6.05
N MET A 157 -3.04 -14.88 -7.01
CA MET A 157 -2.90 -13.41 -7.07
C MET A 157 -3.64 -12.73 -5.89
N PHE A 158 -4.85 -13.19 -5.56
CA PHE A 158 -5.61 -12.64 -4.43
C PHE A 158 -5.01 -13.02 -3.07
N GLU A 159 -4.40 -14.20 -2.93
CA GLU A 159 -3.63 -14.59 -1.74
C GLU A 159 -2.43 -13.66 -1.53
N PHE A 160 -1.65 -13.39 -2.58
CA PHE A 160 -0.55 -12.44 -2.53
C PHE A 160 -1.02 -11.01 -2.23
N ARG A 161 -2.10 -10.55 -2.88
CA ARG A 161 -2.76 -9.27 -2.60
C ARG A 161 -3.14 -9.15 -1.13
N ARG A 162 -3.83 -10.15 -0.59
CA ARG A 162 -4.26 -10.21 0.81
C ARG A 162 -3.08 -10.10 1.77
N PHE A 163 -2.00 -10.85 1.53
CA PHE A 163 -0.79 -10.77 2.37
C PHE A 163 -0.14 -9.37 2.33
N ALA A 164 0.08 -8.82 1.14
CA ALA A 164 0.76 -7.55 0.95
C ALA A 164 -0.05 -6.37 1.51
N GLU A 165 -1.35 -6.31 1.24
CA GLU A 165 -2.21 -5.18 1.63
C GLU A 165 -2.56 -5.22 3.12
N VAL A 166 -2.82 -6.40 3.70
CA VAL A 166 -3.04 -6.52 5.15
C VAL A 166 -1.80 -6.11 5.93
N ALA A 167 -0.60 -6.58 5.53
CA ALA A 167 0.65 -6.14 6.14
C ALA A 167 0.84 -4.62 6.01
N THR A 168 0.56 -4.06 4.83
CA THR A 168 0.65 -2.60 4.59
C THR A 168 -0.31 -1.82 5.49
N SER A 169 -1.57 -2.27 5.65
CA SER A 169 -2.59 -1.58 6.45
C SER A 169 -2.19 -1.43 7.93
N ARG A 170 -1.56 -2.46 8.53
CA ARG A 170 -0.96 -2.39 9.87
C ARG A 170 0.10 -1.29 9.94
N MET A 171 1.02 -1.28 8.99
CA MET A 171 2.13 -0.31 8.99
C MET A 171 1.63 1.10 8.68
N ALA A 172 0.52 1.27 7.95
CA ALA A 172 -0.15 2.54 7.77
C ALA A 172 -0.74 3.05 9.09
N ALA A 173 -1.50 2.22 9.83
CA ALA A 173 -2.03 2.57 11.14
C ALA A 173 -0.94 3.00 12.13
N GLN A 174 0.23 2.33 12.11
CA GLN A 174 1.38 2.70 12.96
C GLN A 174 2.05 4.05 12.60
N ARG A 175 1.91 4.55 11.35
CA ARG A 175 2.86 5.53 10.77
C ARG A 175 2.24 6.70 10.02
N ALA A 176 0.93 6.65 9.72
CA ALA A 176 0.29 7.67 8.90
C ALA A 176 0.37 9.05 9.56
N THR A 177 1.02 10.01 8.89
CA THR A 177 0.97 11.42 9.31
C THR A 177 -0.43 11.99 9.12
N PRO A 178 -0.83 13.07 9.84
CA PRO A 178 -2.14 13.70 9.67
C PRO A 178 -2.49 14.07 8.22
N THR A 179 -1.48 14.42 7.41
CA THR A 179 -1.63 14.70 5.97
C THR A 179 -1.94 13.44 5.16
N GLN A 180 -1.27 12.31 5.45
CA GLN A 180 -1.58 11.01 4.81
C GLN A 180 -2.95 10.48 5.25
N VAL A 181 -3.31 10.62 6.53
CA VAL A 181 -4.66 10.30 7.05
C VAL A 181 -5.74 11.12 6.34
N LYS A 182 -5.49 12.41 6.09
CA LYS A 182 -6.41 13.24 5.31
C LYS A 182 -6.56 12.70 3.88
N ALA A 183 -5.47 12.43 3.16
CA ALA A 183 -5.52 11.92 1.79
C ALA A 183 -6.18 10.53 1.67
N LEU A 184 -6.02 9.67 2.69
CA LEU A 184 -6.73 8.39 2.82
C LEU A 184 -8.25 8.56 2.93
N ARG A 185 -8.72 9.53 3.73
CA ARG A 185 -10.15 9.86 3.82
C ARG A 185 -10.67 10.42 2.49
N GLU A 186 -9.97 11.40 1.90
CA GLU A 186 -10.38 12.01 0.63
C GLU A 186 -10.49 10.98 -0.52
N THR A 187 -9.62 9.96 -0.56
CA THR A 187 -9.71 8.87 -1.56
C THR A 187 -10.81 7.85 -1.23
N ALA A 188 -11.01 7.48 0.04
CA ALA A 188 -12.13 6.63 0.44
C ALA A 188 -13.50 7.30 0.15
N GLU A 189 -13.63 8.59 0.42
CA GLU A 189 -14.81 9.41 0.09
C GLU A 189 -15.08 9.44 -1.43
N GLN A 190 -14.04 9.55 -2.27
CA GLN A 190 -14.17 9.45 -3.73
C GLN A 190 -14.71 8.09 -4.20
N THR A 191 -14.32 6.98 -3.56
CA THR A 191 -14.93 5.67 -3.88
C THR A 191 -16.40 5.60 -3.47
N ALA A 192 -16.80 6.27 -2.39
CA ALA A 192 -18.19 6.33 -1.95
C ALA A 192 -19.07 7.19 -2.88
N ASP A 193 -18.57 8.33 -3.35
CA ASP A 193 -19.27 9.19 -4.32
C ASP A 193 -19.46 8.49 -5.68
N ALA A 194 -18.39 7.88 -6.21
CA ALA A 194 -18.45 7.11 -7.45
C ALA A 194 -19.40 5.90 -7.34
N ALA A 195 -19.38 5.20 -6.19
CA ALA A 195 -20.30 4.10 -5.91
C ALA A 195 -21.77 4.54 -5.85
N ALA A 196 -22.06 5.74 -5.31
CA ALA A 196 -23.40 6.30 -5.22
C ALA A 196 -23.96 6.71 -6.59
N HIS A 197 -23.09 7.17 -7.50
CA HIS A 197 -23.43 7.53 -8.88
C HIS A 197 -23.36 6.35 -9.87
N HIS A 198 -22.97 5.15 -9.41
CA HIS A 198 -22.70 3.96 -10.23
C HIS A 198 -21.61 4.16 -11.32
N ASP A 199 -20.70 5.13 -11.15
CA ASP A 199 -19.58 5.34 -12.06
C ASP A 199 -18.46 4.35 -11.77
N ILE A 200 -18.43 3.25 -12.54
CA ILE A 200 -17.45 2.17 -12.44
C ILE A 200 -16.03 2.65 -12.76
N GLU A 201 -15.86 3.64 -13.64
CA GLU A 201 -14.52 4.16 -13.96
C GLU A 201 -13.99 5.08 -12.89
N ALA A 202 -14.82 6.01 -12.37
CA ALA A 202 -14.43 6.86 -11.25
C ALA A 202 -14.16 6.02 -10.01
N PHE A 203 -14.96 4.96 -9.78
CA PHE A 203 -14.71 4.02 -8.70
C PHE A 203 -13.35 3.34 -8.87
N SER A 204 -13.08 2.76 -10.04
CA SER A 204 -11.79 2.10 -10.32
C SER A 204 -10.59 3.03 -10.11
N ARG A 205 -10.68 4.28 -10.54
CA ARG A 205 -9.62 5.30 -10.32
C ARG A 205 -9.44 5.65 -8.84
N ALA A 206 -10.53 5.74 -8.08
CA ALA A 206 -10.50 6.09 -6.66
C ALA A 206 -10.07 4.89 -5.78
N ASP A 207 -10.40 3.66 -6.16
CA ASP A 207 -9.95 2.39 -5.55
C ASP A 207 -8.41 2.28 -5.61
N GLU A 208 -7.85 2.43 -6.82
CA GLU A 208 -6.40 2.46 -7.04
C GLU A 208 -5.71 3.58 -6.23
N ALA A 209 -6.32 4.77 -6.18
CA ALA A 209 -5.81 5.89 -5.40
C ALA A 209 -5.86 5.63 -3.88
N PHE A 210 -6.93 5.00 -3.38
CA PHE A 210 -7.09 4.64 -1.97
C PHE A 210 -6.05 3.60 -1.55
N HIS A 211 -5.95 2.48 -2.27
CA HIS A 211 -4.94 1.45 -2.01
C HIS A 211 -3.51 2.05 -2.10
N GLY A 212 -3.26 2.91 -3.10
CA GLY A 212 -1.99 3.63 -3.23
C GLY A 212 -1.68 4.52 -2.03
N ALA A 213 -2.68 5.23 -1.49
CA ALA A 213 -2.55 6.04 -0.29
C ALA A 213 -2.25 5.19 0.96
N VAL A 214 -2.82 3.99 1.10
CA VAL A 214 -2.46 3.03 2.17
C VAL A 214 -1.00 2.59 2.03
N GLY A 215 -0.56 2.29 0.80
CA GLY A 215 0.83 1.99 0.46
C GLY A 215 1.82 3.12 0.80
N VAL A 216 1.42 4.39 0.63
CA VAL A 216 2.23 5.56 1.00
C VAL A 216 2.21 5.81 2.51
N ALA A 217 1.07 5.64 3.19
CA ALA A 217 0.91 5.84 4.63
C ALA A 217 1.80 4.90 5.47
N ALA A 218 2.02 3.67 4.99
CA ALA A 218 2.96 2.70 5.59
C ALA A 218 4.42 3.19 5.68
N SER A 219 4.74 4.31 5.02
CA SER A 219 6.00 5.08 5.19
C SER A 219 7.26 4.24 5.04
N ASN A 220 7.24 3.30 4.09
CA ASN A 220 8.35 2.46 3.65
C ASN A 220 8.10 2.09 2.18
N MET A 221 9.06 2.46 1.31
CA MET A 221 8.96 2.31 -0.15
C MET A 221 8.62 0.89 -0.62
N PHE A 222 8.99 -0.15 0.14
CA PHE A 222 8.72 -1.52 -0.25
C PHE A 222 7.24 -1.88 -0.15
N PHE A 223 6.51 -1.40 0.86
CA PHE A 223 5.05 -1.60 0.93
C PHE A 223 4.35 -0.83 -0.20
N SER A 224 4.75 0.42 -0.46
CA SER A 224 4.23 1.22 -1.57
C SER A 224 4.42 0.52 -2.91
N ALA A 225 5.62 -0.04 -3.16
CA ALA A 225 5.94 -0.78 -4.37
C ALA A 225 5.20 -2.12 -4.48
N SER A 226 5.00 -2.85 -3.36
CA SER A 226 4.19 -4.08 -3.34
C SER A 226 2.73 -3.82 -3.68
N VAL A 227 2.11 -2.77 -3.13
CA VAL A 227 0.73 -2.39 -3.47
C VAL A 227 0.62 -1.97 -4.94
N ASP A 228 1.53 -1.15 -5.45
CA ASP A 228 1.56 -0.73 -6.85
C ASP A 228 1.79 -1.90 -7.83
N ALA A 229 2.53 -2.94 -7.43
CA ALA A 229 2.64 -4.20 -8.17
C ALA A 229 1.33 -5.03 -8.13
N VAL A 230 0.70 -5.15 -6.95
CA VAL A 230 -0.60 -5.81 -6.76
C VAL A 230 -1.70 -5.17 -7.60
N GLN A 231 -1.76 -3.83 -7.67
CA GLN A 231 -2.72 -3.12 -8.50
C GLN A 231 -2.51 -3.37 -10.01
N ARG A 232 -1.25 -3.48 -10.48
CA ARG A 232 -0.98 -3.85 -11.88
C ARG A 232 -1.52 -5.24 -12.21
N LEU A 233 -1.29 -6.22 -11.33
CA LEU A 233 -1.86 -7.55 -11.43
C LEU A 233 -3.40 -7.48 -11.46
N GLN A 234 -4.02 -6.71 -10.56
CA GLN A 234 -5.48 -6.54 -10.50
C GLN A 234 -6.05 -5.93 -11.79
N ARG A 235 -5.37 -4.94 -12.40
CA ARG A 235 -5.76 -4.37 -13.70
C ARG A 235 -5.74 -5.41 -14.82
N GLN A 236 -4.69 -6.21 -14.92
CA GLN A 236 -4.57 -7.27 -15.93
C GLN A 236 -5.66 -8.35 -15.75
N VAL A 237 -5.83 -8.82 -14.51
CA VAL A 237 -6.88 -9.76 -14.08
C VAL A 237 -8.28 -9.24 -14.46
N SER A 238 -8.52 -7.94 -14.34
CA SER A 238 -9.82 -7.32 -14.67
C SER A 238 -10.01 -7.08 -16.18
N ALA A 239 -8.94 -6.85 -16.93
CA ALA A 239 -8.98 -6.55 -18.36
C ALA A 239 -9.44 -7.72 -19.24
N ILE A 240 -9.35 -8.96 -18.76
CA ILE A 240 -9.73 -10.20 -19.49
C ILE A 240 -11.25 -10.41 -19.42
N GLY A 241 -12.02 -9.39 -19.79
CA GLY A 241 -13.48 -9.47 -19.83
C GLY A 241 -14.18 -9.41 -18.46
N LEU A 242 -13.54 -8.86 -17.42
CA LEU A 242 -14.21 -8.42 -16.18
C LEU A 242 -14.29 -6.89 -16.02
N ALA A 243 -13.97 -6.14 -17.09
CA ALA A 243 -14.36 -4.75 -17.23
C ALA A 243 -15.89 -4.60 -17.11
N GLY A 244 -16.35 -3.61 -16.33
CA GLY A 244 -17.77 -3.42 -16.00
C GLY A 244 -18.36 -4.45 -15.04
N ALA A 245 -17.58 -5.44 -14.60
CA ALA A 245 -18.06 -6.60 -13.84
C ALA A 245 -17.96 -6.44 -12.31
N ALA A 246 -17.46 -5.29 -11.85
CA ALA A 246 -17.50 -4.83 -10.46
C ALA A 246 -18.92 -4.42 -9.99
N SER A 247 -19.98 -4.96 -10.61
CA SER A 247 -21.38 -4.77 -10.20
C SER A 247 -21.73 -5.45 -8.88
N GLY A 248 -20.78 -6.17 -8.28
CA GLY A 248 -20.77 -6.60 -6.89
C GLY A 248 -20.73 -5.43 -5.89
N SER A 249 -21.78 -4.62 -5.84
CA SER A 249 -21.99 -3.53 -4.88
C SER A 249 -20.73 -2.71 -4.55
N LEU A 250 -20.37 -1.78 -5.44
CA LEU A 250 -19.38 -0.72 -5.20
C LEU A 250 -19.57 -0.04 -3.83
N VAL A 251 -20.82 0.06 -3.37
CA VAL A 251 -21.22 0.63 -2.06
C VAL A 251 -20.70 -0.20 -0.87
N VAL A 252 -20.48 -1.52 -1.01
CA VAL A 252 -19.83 -2.34 0.04
C VAL A 252 -18.33 -2.07 0.08
N ALA A 253 -17.66 -2.07 -1.08
CA ALA A 253 -16.23 -1.78 -1.16
C ALA A 253 -15.90 -0.36 -0.66
N ALA A 254 -16.67 0.66 -1.06
CA ALA A 254 -16.54 2.02 -0.53
C ALA A 254 -16.73 2.12 0.99
N ARG A 255 -17.70 1.38 1.57
CA ARG A 255 -17.88 1.33 3.03
C ARG A 255 -16.70 0.65 3.73
N GLN A 256 -16.09 -0.35 3.10
CA GLN A 256 -14.87 -0.97 3.61
C GLN A 256 -13.69 0.01 3.52
N HIS A 257 -13.50 0.73 2.42
CA HIS A 257 -12.46 1.77 2.31
C HIS A 257 -12.59 2.85 3.40
N LEU A 258 -13.80 3.36 3.62
CA LEU A 258 -14.08 4.32 4.70
C LEU A 258 -13.76 3.74 6.08
N ALA A 259 -14.15 2.49 6.37
CA ALA A 259 -13.85 1.85 7.64
C ALA A 259 -12.33 1.60 7.84
N ILE A 260 -11.61 1.20 6.79
CA ILE A 260 -10.15 1.05 6.79
C ILE A 260 -9.46 2.40 7.01
N ALA A 261 -9.94 3.47 6.35
CA ALA A 261 -9.41 4.83 6.52
C ALA A 261 -9.56 5.30 7.97
N GLU A 262 -10.72 5.06 8.61
CA GLU A 262 -10.94 5.39 10.02
C GLU A 262 -10.09 4.55 10.98
N ALA A 263 -9.92 3.25 10.74
CA ALA A 263 -9.04 2.40 11.54
C ALA A 263 -7.57 2.86 11.47
N ILE A 264 -7.08 3.19 10.27
CA ILE A 264 -5.75 3.79 10.09
C ILE A 264 -5.66 5.17 10.76
N ALA A 265 -6.70 6.00 10.66
CA ALA A 265 -6.75 7.32 11.28
C ALA A 265 -6.76 7.27 12.82
N ALA A 266 -7.32 6.21 13.41
CA ALA A 266 -7.31 5.95 14.85
C ALA A 266 -5.99 5.33 15.35
N GLY A 267 -5.13 4.85 14.45
CA GLY A 267 -3.94 4.06 14.79
C GLY A 267 -4.24 2.62 15.21
N ASP A 268 -5.44 2.11 14.88
CA ASP A 268 -5.85 0.75 15.25
C ASP A 268 -5.30 -0.29 14.27
N GLU A 269 -4.12 -0.81 14.60
CA GLU A 269 -3.44 -1.87 13.84
C GLU A 269 -4.27 -3.13 13.63
N GLU A 270 -5.07 -3.54 14.62
CA GLU A 270 -5.79 -4.82 14.60
C GLU A 270 -7.06 -4.67 13.77
N GLN A 271 -7.81 -3.58 13.98
CA GLN A 271 -9.00 -3.27 13.20
C GLN A 271 -8.67 -2.97 11.72
N ALA A 272 -7.54 -2.28 11.43
CA ALA A 272 -7.10 -2.06 10.06
C ALA A 272 -6.76 -3.38 9.33
N VAL A 273 -6.07 -4.30 10.03
CA VAL A 273 -5.75 -5.64 9.53
C VAL A 273 -7.00 -6.47 9.24
N VAL A 274 -7.98 -6.46 10.14
CA VAL A 274 -9.24 -7.19 9.96
C VAL A 274 -10.03 -6.64 8.77
N LEU A 275 -10.24 -5.32 8.71
CA LEU A 275 -11.04 -4.70 7.65
C LEU A 275 -10.39 -4.82 6.27
N MET A 276 -9.07 -4.68 6.17
CA MET A 276 -8.36 -4.91 4.91
C MET A 276 -8.47 -6.38 4.47
N ALA A 277 -8.35 -7.34 5.40
CA ALA A 277 -8.51 -8.75 5.07
C ALA A 277 -9.94 -9.06 4.56
N GLU A 278 -10.96 -8.60 5.27
CA GLU A 278 -12.38 -8.75 4.89
C GLU A 278 -12.68 -8.10 3.53
N HIS A 279 -12.08 -6.94 3.24
CA HIS A 279 -12.23 -6.25 1.96
C HIS A 279 -11.65 -7.05 0.79
N ILE A 280 -10.41 -7.55 0.90
CA ILE A 280 -9.79 -8.36 -0.17
C ILE A 280 -10.56 -9.68 -0.36
N ASP A 281 -10.98 -10.33 0.73
CA ASP A 281 -11.79 -11.55 0.69
C ASP A 281 -13.16 -11.29 0.04
N THR A 282 -13.79 -10.15 0.33
CA THR A 282 -15.05 -9.72 -0.31
C THR A 282 -14.88 -9.58 -1.82
N THR A 283 -13.83 -8.88 -2.25
CA THR A 283 -13.52 -8.63 -3.67
C THR A 283 -13.27 -9.94 -4.42
N LEU A 284 -12.53 -10.90 -3.84
CA LEU A 284 -12.33 -12.23 -4.41
C LEU A 284 -13.65 -13.00 -4.60
N GLN A 285 -14.55 -12.98 -3.62
CA GLN A 285 -15.84 -13.68 -3.73
C GLN A 285 -16.75 -13.08 -4.80
N GLN A 286 -16.75 -11.75 -4.94
CA GLN A 286 -17.45 -11.06 -6.03
C GLN A 286 -16.89 -11.45 -7.40
N PHE A 287 -15.57 -11.42 -7.55
CA PHE A 287 -14.87 -11.79 -8.78
C PHE A 287 -15.14 -13.24 -9.19
N LYS A 288 -15.09 -14.18 -8.24
CA LYS A 288 -15.46 -15.60 -8.43
C LYS A 288 -16.93 -15.80 -8.81
N ARG A 289 -17.84 -15.05 -8.19
CA ARG A 289 -19.28 -15.11 -8.51
C ARG A 289 -19.52 -14.66 -9.94
N GLU A 290 -18.83 -13.63 -10.40
CA GLU A 290 -19.01 -13.05 -11.73
C GLU A 290 -18.39 -13.89 -12.85
N ILE A 291 -17.21 -14.50 -12.64
CA ILE A 291 -16.69 -15.50 -13.59
C ILE A 291 -17.66 -16.69 -13.70
N ARG A 292 -18.20 -17.18 -12.57
CA ARG A 292 -19.21 -18.24 -12.58
C ARG A 292 -20.48 -17.82 -13.33
N HIS A 293 -20.93 -16.58 -13.15
CA HIS A 293 -22.08 -16.06 -13.88
C HIS A 293 -21.82 -16.06 -15.39
N ARG A 294 -20.68 -15.56 -15.86
CA ARG A 294 -20.33 -15.53 -17.30
C ARG A 294 -20.12 -16.92 -17.93
N LEU A 295 -19.60 -17.88 -17.17
CA LEU A 295 -19.34 -19.25 -17.67
C LEU A 295 -20.59 -20.15 -17.73
N PHE A 296 -21.63 -19.86 -16.94
CA PHE A 296 -22.78 -20.76 -16.74
C PHE A 296 -24.16 -20.12 -17.02
N SER A 297 -24.21 -18.90 -17.56
CA SER A 297 -25.47 -18.21 -17.92
C SER A 297 -25.68 -18.16 -19.45
N ILE A 298 -25.59 -19.33 -20.09
CA ILE A 298 -25.85 -19.57 -21.53
C ILE A 298 -27.14 -20.40 -21.64
#